data_AF-A0A9W4IG26-F1
#
_entry.id   AF-A0A9W4IG26-F1
#
_cell.length_a   1.000
_cell.length_b   1.000
_cell.length_c   1.000
_cell.angle_alpha   90.00
_cell.angle_beta   90.00
_cell.angle_gamma   90.00
#
_symmetry.space_group_name_H-M   'P 1'
#
loop_
_entity.id
_entity.type
_entity.pdbx_description
1 polymer ?
#
loop_
_entity_poly.entity_id
_entity_poly.type
_entity_poly.pdbx_seq_one_letter_code
_entity_poly.pdbx_strand_id
1 'polypeptide(L)'
;MSFANLPLEVHCHIISYLLCNRDVAALSIQCRALHSTCDMAARKKYHQIDISGGEDGIDQAFNFLMEILKQPQLALYVRHLKYRTPTSRSSGYKDAAPMRELSSDEMGLIKKAVKIGGFEGPQQDQIVNMLMQRMDNALRSYGGYLERERTQMFITQALAAIIIAVSPNIVSMVTTNPRSYYSGIELPLDQILLRANKSPGSTPYLCNLRSVYMISETSSTWEDGRFYITMDLQGFIRLFDRLPSIESVSTDVMEESDLPADTLEKSSSDISKLSICHSSVSSAYLARVIWSCKTLKELRYSIGGRSTNDGGHPIVNAKALIKAMCYYKRTLETIEIDAENDIHDLDRDDPEEVERAFDDYGSPFENGIGEHNRAFMEEIWENSGSLKDFESLKRLSLGVKFLAYFAKGVSAPSGEMRKRAIVADCLPNTLEYLCVRGYEKGANEEDDEQMDALMTFYKSGQSSLKELLGIEETVPHASYVDDPDGNGHLLWPFDEDSGTEDEETSDEE
;
A
#
# COMPACT_ATOMS: atom_id res chain seq x y z
N MET A 1 41.61 -7.63 -13.78
CA MET A 1 41.33 -6.34 -14.46
C MET A 1 40.74 -5.38 -13.43
N SER A 2 41.16 -4.13 -13.41
CA SER A 2 40.62 -3.12 -12.47
C SER A 2 39.31 -2.55 -13.02
N PHE A 3 38.31 -2.33 -12.17
CA PHE A 3 37.04 -1.69 -12.52
C PHE A 3 37.27 -0.34 -13.21
N ALA A 4 38.26 0.44 -12.76
CA ALA A 4 38.62 1.74 -13.33
C ALA A 4 39.10 1.67 -14.79
N ASN A 5 39.45 0.48 -15.30
CA ASN A 5 39.92 0.29 -16.68
C ASN A 5 38.80 -0.16 -17.64
N LEU A 6 37.55 -0.29 -17.16
CA LEU A 6 36.42 -0.58 -18.03
C LEU A 6 36.04 0.65 -18.88
N PRO A 7 35.44 0.45 -20.07
CA PRO A 7 34.89 1.55 -20.87
C PRO A 7 33.82 2.35 -20.11
N LEU A 8 33.70 3.63 -20.43
CA LEU A 8 32.76 4.55 -19.77
C LEU A 8 31.32 4.06 -19.87
N GLU A 9 30.95 3.45 -20.99
CA GLU A 9 29.62 2.89 -21.22
C GLU A 9 29.32 1.74 -20.25
N VAL A 10 30.33 0.94 -19.90
CA VAL A 10 30.21 -0.14 -18.93
C VAL A 10 30.12 0.42 -17.51
N HIS A 11 30.84 1.49 -17.19
CA HIS A 11 30.64 2.20 -15.92
C HIS A 11 29.23 2.75 -15.82
N CYS A 12 28.75 3.50 -16.82
CA CYS A 12 27.38 4.02 -16.84
C CYS A 12 26.35 2.90 -16.63
N HIS A 13 26.53 1.76 -17.30
CA HIS A 13 25.65 0.62 -17.16
C HIS A 13 25.68 0.05 -15.74
N ILE A 14 26.85 -0.17 -15.15
CA ILE A 14 26.99 -0.71 -13.79
C ILE A 14 26.42 0.26 -12.75
N ILE A 15 26.75 1.55 -12.85
CA ILE A 15 26.25 2.59 -11.94
C ILE A 15 24.73 2.79 -12.11
N SER A 16 24.15 2.45 -13.27
CA SER A 16 22.69 2.45 -13.46
C SER A 16 21.96 1.33 -12.72
N TYR A 17 22.67 0.31 -12.22
CA TYR A 17 22.10 -0.72 -11.33
C TYR A 17 22.20 -0.37 -9.85
N LEU A 18 22.99 0.65 -9.49
CA LEU A 18 22.99 1.15 -8.13
C LEU A 18 21.66 1.86 -7.86
N LEU A 19 20.94 1.37 -6.85
CA LEU A 19 19.61 1.85 -6.49
C LEU A 19 19.70 3.10 -5.61
N CYS A 20 20.66 3.13 -4.69
CA CYS A 20 20.82 4.21 -3.72
C CYS A 20 21.80 5.29 -4.19
N ASN A 21 21.42 6.57 -4.05
CA ASN A 21 22.31 7.70 -4.34
C ASN A 21 23.53 7.72 -3.41
N ARG A 22 23.44 7.19 -2.19
CA ARG A 22 24.55 7.04 -1.25
C ARG A 22 25.65 6.12 -1.79
N ASP A 23 25.27 4.97 -2.36
CA ASP A 23 26.24 4.04 -2.95
C ASP A 23 26.92 4.64 -4.17
N VAL A 24 26.15 5.38 -4.98
CA VAL A 24 26.69 6.09 -6.15
C VAL A 24 27.64 7.21 -5.70
N ALA A 25 27.31 7.94 -4.64
CA ALA A 25 28.16 8.96 -4.05
C ALA A 25 29.46 8.34 -3.52
N ALA A 26 29.37 7.24 -2.77
CA ALA A 26 30.52 6.49 -2.28
C ALA A 26 31.43 6.00 -3.42
N LEU A 27 30.84 5.54 -4.53
CA LEU A 27 31.56 5.15 -5.74
C LEU A 27 32.22 6.36 -6.43
N SER A 28 31.53 7.50 -6.46
CA SER A 28 32.02 8.74 -7.08
C SER A 28 33.29 9.26 -6.39
N ILE A 29 33.45 9.00 -5.09
CA ILE A 29 34.60 9.43 -4.30
C ILE A 29 35.84 8.55 -4.58
N GLN A 30 35.66 7.32 -5.07
CA GLN A 30 36.75 6.36 -5.26
C GLN A 30 37.77 6.83 -6.30
N CYS A 31 37.34 7.46 -7.40
CA CYS A 31 38.25 8.06 -8.36
C CYS A 31 37.57 9.13 -9.25
N ARG A 32 38.39 10.03 -9.83
CA ARG A 32 37.89 11.12 -10.69
C ARG A 32 37.11 10.64 -11.92
N ALA A 33 37.50 9.50 -12.49
CA ALA A 33 36.82 8.94 -13.66
C ALA A 33 35.39 8.52 -13.32
N LEU A 34 35.17 7.91 -12.15
CA LEU A 34 33.83 7.54 -11.69
C LEU A 34 33.04 8.76 -11.22
N HIS A 35 33.73 9.75 -10.60
CA HIS A 35 33.10 11.01 -10.22
C HIS A 35 32.40 11.69 -11.41
N SER A 36 33.07 11.77 -12.56
CA SER A 36 32.47 12.35 -13.78
C SER A 36 31.30 11.54 -14.34
N THR A 37 31.25 10.23 -14.08
CA THR A 37 30.22 9.31 -14.60
C THR A 37 28.98 9.22 -13.71
N CYS A 38 29.11 9.60 -12.43
CA CYS A 38 28.04 9.47 -11.46
C CYS A 38 26.95 10.55 -11.59
N ASP A 39 27.21 11.69 -12.25
CA ASP A 39 26.30 12.85 -12.39
C ASP A 39 25.27 12.98 -11.24
N MET A 40 25.79 13.28 -10.04
CA MET A 40 24.98 13.31 -8.83
C MET A 40 23.87 14.36 -8.88
N ALA A 41 24.09 15.46 -9.61
CA ALA A 41 23.11 16.52 -9.75
C ALA A 41 21.90 16.05 -10.58
N ALA A 42 22.15 15.43 -11.74
CA ALA A 42 21.07 14.85 -12.53
C ALA A 42 20.38 13.71 -11.78
N ARG A 43 21.14 12.81 -11.14
CA ARG A 43 20.55 11.72 -10.36
C ARG A 43 19.61 12.23 -9.29
N LYS A 44 20.03 13.22 -8.48
CA LYS A 44 19.18 13.82 -7.46
C LYS A 44 17.93 14.46 -8.07
N LYS A 45 18.07 15.18 -9.20
CA LYS A 45 16.96 15.86 -9.87
C LYS A 45 15.92 14.90 -10.45
N TYR A 46 16.32 13.78 -11.04
CA TYR A 46 15.40 12.83 -11.71
C TYR A 46 15.09 11.60 -10.86
N HIS A 47 15.63 11.47 -9.66
CA HIS A 47 15.44 10.30 -8.79
C HIS A 47 13.97 10.04 -8.53
N GLN A 48 13.24 11.11 -8.22
CA GLN A 48 11.81 11.14 -8.00
C GLN A 48 11.17 12.11 -8.99
N ILE A 49 10.05 11.68 -9.57
CA ILE A 49 9.21 12.54 -10.41
C ILE A 49 7.85 12.66 -9.74
N ASP A 50 7.46 13.90 -9.47
CA ASP A 50 6.14 14.22 -8.93
C ASP A 50 5.24 14.76 -10.05
N ILE A 51 4.05 14.17 -10.15
CA ILE A 51 3.00 14.56 -11.10
C ILE A 51 1.76 14.86 -10.28
N SER A 52 1.47 16.15 -10.16
CA SER A 52 0.25 16.65 -9.53
C SER A 52 -0.52 17.50 -10.51
N GLY A 53 -1.82 17.64 -10.26
CA GLY A 53 -2.69 18.42 -11.13
C GLY A 53 -2.67 19.93 -10.90
N GLY A 54 -1.78 20.42 -10.03
CA GLY A 54 -1.49 21.85 -9.90
C GLY A 54 -0.96 22.44 -11.21
N GLU A 55 -1.19 23.74 -11.43
CA GLU A 55 -0.81 24.42 -12.67
C GLU A 55 0.69 24.27 -12.99
N ASP A 56 1.55 24.51 -12.00
CA ASP A 56 3.00 24.35 -12.14
C ASP A 56 3.42 22.89 -12.27
N GLY A 57 2.68 21.96 -11.63
CA GLY A 57 2.99 20.54 -11.62
C GLY A 57 2.88 19.89 -13.00
N ILE A 58 1.86 20.22 -13.78
CA ILE A 58 1.68 19.69 -15.14
C ILE A 58 2.78 20.16 -16.09
N ASP A 59 3.10 21.45 -16.07
CA ASP A 59 4.15 21.99 -16.95
C ASP A 59 5.54 21.49 -16.53
N GLN A 60 5.81 21.36 -15.23
CA GLN A 60 7.04 20.78 -14.70
C GLN A 60 7.18 19.31 -15.12
N ALA A 61 6.15 18.48 -14.95
CA ALA A 61 6.16 17.08 -15.36
C ALA A 61 6.33 16.92 -16.88
N PHE A 62 5.69 17.78 -17.68
CA PHE A 62 5.91 17.80 -19.14
C PHE A 62 7.35 18.17 -19.50
N ASN A 63 7.95 19.16 -18.82
CA ASN A 63 9.34 19.52 -19.03
C ASN A 63 10.29 18.38 -18.69
N PHE A 64 10.07 17.69 -17.56
CA PHE A 64 10.80 16.48 -17.18
C PHE A 64 10.71 15.40 -18.26
N LEU A 65 9.51 15.12 -18.76
CA LEU A 65 9.30 14.20 -19.88
C LEU A 65 10.13 14.64 -21.09
N MET A 66 10.06 15.90 -21.51
CA MET A 66 10.79 16.38 -22.68
C MET A 66 12.32 16.33 -22.49
N GLU A 67 12.84 16.61 -21.30
CA GLU A 67 14.26 16.45 -20.97
C GLU A 67 14.69 14.99 -21.12
N ILE A 68 13.91 14.05 -20.57
CA ILE A 68 14.14 12.61 -20.70
C ILE A 68 14.09 12.16 -22.17
N LEU A 69 13.11 12.64 -22.94
CA LEU A 69 12.98 12.26 -24.36
C LEU A 69 14.14 12.78 -25.22
N LYS A 70 14.68 13.96 -24.89
CA LYS A 70 15.87 14.53 -25.55
C LYS A 70 17.16 13.84 -25.12
N GLN A 71 17.20 13.34 -23.88
CA GLN A 71 18.36 12.70 -23.25
C GLN A 71 17.95 11.39 -22.55
N PRO A 72 17.75 10.28 -23.30
CA PRO A 72 17.18 9.05 -22.77
C PRO A 72 17.91 8.44 -21.57
N GLN A 73 19.21 8.72 -21.40
CA GLN A 73 19.99 8.28 -20.23
C GLN A 73 19.41 8.80 -18.89
N LEU A 74 18.71 9.94 -18.90
CA LEU A 74 18.09 10.51 -17.70
C LEU A 74 16.97 9.61 -17.16
N ALA A 75 16.28 8.88 -18.04
CA ALA A 75 15.22 7.94 -17.64
C ALA A 75 15.75 6.80 -16.74
N LEU A 76 17.04 6.48 -16.84
CA LEU A 76 17.67 5.44 -16.03
C LEU A 76 17.83 5.85 -14.56
N TYR A 77 17.74 7.16 -14.26
CA TYR A 77 17.84 7.70 -12.91
C TYR A 77 16.51 7.74 -12.17
N VAL A 78 15.39 7.61 -12.87
CA VAL A 78 14.05 7.62 -12.29
C VAL A 78 13.82 6.34 -11.50
N ARG A 79 13.60 6.49 -10.19
CA ARG A 79 13.36 5.41 -9.23
C ARG A 79 11.98 5.49 -8.59
N HIS A 80 11.51 6.70 -8.33
CA HIS A 80 10.29 6.95 -7.59
C HIS A 80 9.34 7.80 -8.43
N LEU A 81 8.07 7.41 -8.47
CA LEU A 81 7.02 8.17 -9.14
C LEU A 81 5.92 8.50 -8.13
N LYS A 82 5.63 9.78 -7.93
CA LYS A 82 4.48 10.25 -7.16
C LYS A 82 3.43 10.79 -8.13
N TYR A 83 2.28 10.15 -8.22
CA TYR A 83 1.14 10.61 -9.01
C TYR A 83 0.00 10.99 -8.06
N ARG A 84 -0.32 12.29 -7.97
CA ARG A 84 -1.35 12.81 -7.07
C ARG A 84 -2.38 13.58 -7.86
N THR A 85 -3.27 12.84 -8.52
CA THR A 85 -4.44 13.42 -9.19
C THR A 85 -5.60 12.44 -9.10
N PRO A 86 -6.57 12.69 -8.21
CA PRO A 86 -7.73 11.83 -8.04
C PRO A 86 -8.57 11.72 -9.31
N THR A 87 -9.23 10.57 -9.49
CA THR A 87 -10.18 10.38 -10.59
C THR A 87 -11.52 11.02 -10.25
N SER A 88 -12.08 11.80 -11.18
CA SER A 88 -13.39 12.42 -11.01
C SER A 88 -14.48 11.71 -11.82
N ARG A 89 -15.75 11.96 -11.48
CA ARG A 89 -16.90 11.56 -12.31
C ARG A 89 -16.85 12.32 -13.62
N SER A 90 -16.23 11.74 -14.64
CA SER A 90 -16.08 12.42 -15.93
C SER A 90 -16.73 11.67 -17.08
N SER A 91 -17.09 12.42 -18.11
CA SER A 91 -17.27 11.92 -19.47
C SER A 91 -15.90 11.72 -20.14
N GLY A 92 -15.87 11.01 -21.28
CA GLY A 92 -14.64 10.76 -22.04
C GLY A 92 -13.86 12.03 -22.41
N TYR A 93 -12.57 11.85 -22.69
CA TYR A 93 -11.72 12.94 -23.15
C TYR A 93 -12.23 13.55 -24.46
N LYS A 94 -12.11 14.87 -24.59
CA LYS A 94 -12.45 15.61 -25.80
C LYS A 94 -11.20 16.28 -26.34
N ASP A 95 -10.88 15.99 -27.59
CA ASP A 95 -9.72 16.60 -28.25
C ASP A 95 -9.85 18.12 -28.30
N ALA A 96 -8.74 18.80 -28.05
CA ALA A 96 -8.64 20.26 -28.09
C ALA A 96 -7.48 20.69 -28.99
N ALA A 97 -7.48 21.97 -29.38
CA ALA A 97 -6.35 22.54 -30.12
C ALA A 97 -5.08 22.47 -29.24
N PRO A 98 -3.90 22.15 -29.81
CA PRO A 98 -2.67 22.04 -29.03
C PRO A 98 -2.30 23.39 -28.41
N MET A 99 -1.95 23.38 -27.12
CA MET A 99 -1.56 24.57 -26.35
C MET A 99 -0.04 24.70 -26.18
N ARG A 100 0.71 23.67 -26.60
CA ARG A 100 2.17 23.66 -26.61
C ARG A 100 2.69 23.79 -28.03
N GLU A 101 3.75 24.56 -28.20
CA GLU A 101 4.48 24.66 -29.46
C GLU A 101 5.70 23.74 -29.40
N LEU A 102 5.77 22.77 -30.31
CA LEU A 102 6.89 21.84 -30.44
C LEU A 102 7.35 21.80 -31.89
N SER A 103 8.65 21.62 -32.08
CA SER A 103 9.22 21.30 -33.39
C SER A 103 8.75 19.93 -33.90
N SER A 104 8.87 19.69 -35.20
CA SER A 104 8.54 18.39 -35.81
C SER A 104 9.34 17.24 -35.21
N ASP A 105 10.61 17.48 -34.83
CA ASP A 105 11.48 16.48 -34.23
C ASP A 105 11.03 16.13 -32.80
N GLU A 106 10.71 17.13 -31.99
CA GLU A 106 10.18 16.93 -30.64
C GLU A 106 8.83 16.21 -30.66
N MET A 107 7.95 16.56 -31.60
CA MET A 107 6.70 15.83 -31.83
C MET A 107 6.95 14.37 -32.20
N GLY A 108 8.02 14.10 -32.98
CA GLY A 108 8.48 12.74 -33.30
C GLY A 108 8.89 11.96 -32.05
N LEU A 109 9.60 12.60 -31.12
CA LEU A 109 9.99 12.00 -29.84
C LEU A 109 8.78 11.60 -28.99
N ILE A 110 7.80 12.51 -28.83
CA ILE A 110 6.56 12.22 -28.08
C ILE A 110 5.82 11.05 -28.72
N LYS A 111 5.61 11.08 -30.03
CA LYS A 111 4.91 9.99 -30.74
C LYS A 111 5.59 8.64 -30.57
N LYS A 112 6.94 8.62 -30.52
CA LYS A 112 7.71 7.40 -30.25
C LYS A 112 7.50 6.92 -28.81
N ALA A 113 7.52 7.82 -27.83
CA ALA A 113 7.30 7.49 -26.42
C ALA A 113 5.90 6.92 -26.18
N VAL A 114 4.87 7.53 -26.79
CA VAL A 114 3.49 7.05 -26.73
C VAL A 114 3.36 5.63 -27.30
N LYS A 115 4.07 5.33 -28.39
CA LYS A 115 4.14 3.96 -28.94
C LYS A 115 4.86 2.97 -28.03
N ILE A 116 5.93 3.39 -27.33
CA ILE A 116 6.60 2.53 -26.32
C ILE A 116 5.62 2.15 -25.21
N GLY A 117 4.74 3.09 -24.81
CA GLY A 117 3.65 2.81 -23.87
C GLY A 117 2.62 1.83 -24.39
N GLY A 118 2.63 1.45 -25.68
CA GLY A 118 1.69 0.52 -26.31
C GLY A 118 0.41 1.18 -26.82
N PHE A 119 0.37 2.51 -26.93
CA PHE A 119 -0.76 3.24 -27.52
C PHE A 119 -0.57 3.38 -29.03
N GLU A 120 -1.55 2.90 -29.81
CA GLU A 120 -1.50 2.88 -31.26
C GLU A 120 -2.78 3.46 -31.89
N GLY A 121 -2.69 3.86 -33.16
CA GLY A 121 -3.84 4.36 -33.92
C GLY A 121 -4.52 5.57 -33.24
N PRO A 122 -5.86 5.57 -33.13
CA PRO A 122 -6.59 6.68 -32.51
C PRO A 122 -6.18 6.98 -31.07
N GLN A 123 -5.78 5.96 -30.30
CA GLN A 123 -5.31 6.16 -28.93
C GLN A 123 -3.98 6.92 -28.91
N GLN A 124 -3.09 6.65 -29.87
CA GLN A 124 -1.83 7.39 -29.99
C GLN A 124 -2.10 8.89 -30.15
N ASP A 125 -2.98 9.25 -31.09
CA ASP A 125 -3.30 10.65 -31.36
C ASP A 125 -3.98 11.32 -30.16
N GLN A 126 -4.84 10.59 -29.43
CA GLN A 126 -5.49 11.07 -28.23
C GLN A 126 -4.49 11.34 -27.09
N ILE A 127 -3.57 10.41 -26.80
CA ILE A 127 -2.53 10.60 -25.77
C ILE A 127 -1.62 11.77 -26.15
N VAL A 128 -1.22 11.89 -27.42
CA VAL A 128 -0.45 13.04 -27.90
C VAL A 128 -1.26 14.32 -27.68
N ASN A 129 -2.56 14.33 -28.00
CA ASN A 129 -3.42 15.49 -27.78
C ASN A 129 -3.45 15.91 -26.29
N MET A 130 -3.58 14.95 -25.37
CA MET A 130 -3.53 15.18 -23.92
C MET A 130 -2.20 15.82 -23.49
N LEU A 131 -1.07 15.28 -23.93
CA LEU A 131 0.27 15.81 -23.59
C LEU A 131 0.51 17.23 -24.13
N MET A 132 -0.16 17.61 -25.22
CA MET A 132 -0.06 18.93 -25.83
C MET A 132 -0.94 20.00 -25.14
N GLN A 133 -1.72 19.64 -24.13
CA GLN A 133 -2.52 20.59 -23.36
C GLN A 133 -1.75 21.21 -22.20
N ARG A 134 -2.22 22.37 -21.75
CA ARG A 134 -1.82 23.06 -20.52
C ARG A 134 -3.06 23.27 -19.66
N MET A 135 -2.88 23.57 -18.37
CA MET A 135 -3.99 24.04 -17.56
C MET A 135 -4.33 25.48 -17.94
N ASP A 136 -5.55 25.71 -18.42
CA ASP A 136 -6.03 27.05 -18.78
C ASP A 136 -6.64 27.77 -17.56
N ASN A 137 -6.13 28.96 -17.28
CA ASN A 137 -6.63 29.87 -16.25
C ASN A 137 -8.03 30.43 -16.53
N ALA A 138 -8.53 30.34 -17.77
CA ALA A 138 -9.83 30.86 -18.18
C ALA A 138 -11.03 30.04 -17.68
N LEU A 139 -10.82 28.82 -17.16
CA LEU A 139 -11.87 27.92 -16.68
C LEU A 139 -12.38 28.22 -15.25
N ARG A 140 -11.99 29.34 -14.65
CA ARG A 140 -12.39 29.77 -13.27
C ARG A 140 -13.88 30.17 -13.11
N SER A 141 -14.73 29.94 -14.11
CA SER A 141 -16.17 30.18 -13.99
C SER A 141 -16.85 29.05 -13.19
N TYR A 142 -17.97 29.36 -12.50
CA TYR A 142 -18.69 28.42 -11.62
C TYR A 142 -19.13 27.11 -12.29
N GLY A 143 -19.18 27.05 -13.64
CA GLY A 143 -19.47 25.83 -14.42
C GLY A 143 -18.25 25.16 -15.06
N GLY A 144 -17.06 25.75 -14.97
CA GLY A 144 -15.81 25.25 -15.59
C GLY A 144 -14.98 24.33 -14.69
N TYR A 145 -15.34 24.19 -13.42
CA TYR A 145 -14.58 23.43 -12.43
C TYR A 145 -14.48 21.92 -12.77
N LEU A 146 -15.62 21.28 -13.10
CA LEU A 146 -15.65 19.86 -13.50
C LEU A 146 -14.88 19.62 -14.81
N GLU A 147 -14.97 20.54 -15.76
CA GLU A 147 -14.24 20.47 -17.03
C GLU A 147 -12.73 20.63 -16.82
N ARG A 148 -12.33 21.48 -15.86
CA ARG A 148 -10.95 21.66 -15.42
C ARG A 148 -10.39 20.39 -14.78
N GLU A 149 -11.08 19.85 -13.77
CA GLU A 149 -10.67 18.61 -13.09
C GLU A 149 -10.54 17.44 -14.07
N ARG A 150 -11.49 17.34 -15.01
CA ARG A 150 -11.42 16.33 -16.06
C ARG A 150 -10.18 16.49 -16.92
N THR A 151 -9.93 17.68 -17.45
CA THR A 151 -8.76 17.95 -18.30
C THR A 151 -7.46 17.68 -17.55
N GLN A 152 -7.37 18.13 -16.29
CA GLN A 152 -6.25 17.89 -15.38
C GLN A 152 -5.98 16.38 -15.20
N MET A 153 -7.02 15.60 -14.91
CA MET A 153 -6.93 14.15 -14.76
C MET A 153 -6.36 13.48 -16.01
N PHE A 154 -6.89 13.80 -17.21
CA PHE A 154 -6.39 13.18 -18.44
C PHE A 154 -4.93 13.56 -18.76
N ILE A 155 -4.56 14.83 -18.56
CA ILE A 155 -3.18 15.29 -18.83
C ILE A 155 -2.19 14.60 -17.88
N THR A 156 -2.47 14.61 -16.58
CA THR A 156 -1.58 14.02 -15.56
C THR A 156 -1.49 12.50 -15.71
N GLN A 157 -2.59 11.82 -16.02
CA GLN A 157 -2.59 10.39 -16.34
C GLN A 157 -1.73 10.08 -17.57
N ALA A 158 -1.85 10.86 -18.64
CA ALA A 158 -1.03 10.69 -19.84
C ALA A 158 0.46 10.92 -19.53
N LEU A 159 0.78 11.97 -18.77
CA LEU A 159 2.16 12.26 -18.33
C LEU A 159 2.73 11.09 -17.53
N ALA A 160 2.01 10.61 -16.52
CA ALA A 160 2.44 9.48 -15.69
C ALA A 160 2.65 8.22 -16.53
N ALA A 161 1.70 7.89 -17.40
CA ALA A 161 1.78 6.73 -18.26
C ALA A 161 3.02 6.76 -19.16
N ILE A 162 3.31 7.90 -19.79
CA ILE A 162 4.45 8.01 -20.71
C ILE A 162 5.78 8.07 -19.96
N ILE A 163 5.84 8.73 -18.79
CA ILE A 163 7.04 8.74 -17.95
C ILE A 163 7.37 7.32 -17.48
N ILE A 164 6.38 6.53 -17.07
CA ILE A 164 6.55 5.10 -16.76
C ILE A 164 7.09 4.35 -17.98
N ALA A 165 6.47 4.55 -19.15
CA ALA A 165 6.83 3.81 -20.37
C ALA A 165 8.31 4.00 -20.76
N VAL A 166 8.87 5.19 -20.52
CA VAL A 166 10.26 5.50 -20.88
C VAL A 166 11.25 5.28 -19.74
N SER A 167 10.78 5.01 -18.52
CA SER A 167 11.62 4.87 -17.31
C SER A 167 11.62 3.42 -16.82
N PRO A 168 12.58 2.57 -17.27
CA PRO A 168 12.58 1.13 -16.98
C PRO A 168 12.91 0.77 -15.52
N ASN A 169 13.31 1.77 -14.74
CA ASN A 169 14.09 1.63 -13.53
C ASN A 169 13.35 2.03 -12.25
N ILE A 170 12.04 2.29 -12.37
CA ILE A 170 11.13 2.61 -11.28
C ILE A 170 11.05 1.44 -10.30
N VAL A 171 11.25 1.73 -9.01
CA VAL A 171 11.23 0.77 -7.90
C VAL A 171 10.12 1.03 -6.90
N SER A 172 9.63 2.27 -6.78
CA SER A 172 8.40 2.54 -6.04
C SER A 172 7.49 3.54 -6.73
N MET A 173 6.20 3.46 -6.42
CA MET A 173 5.17 4.34 -6.93
C MET A 173 4.21 4.72 -5.81
N VAL A 174 3.96 6.02 -5.67
CA VAL A 174 2.99 6.58 -4.74
C VAL A 174 1.88 7.18 -5.60
N THR A 175 0.65 6.72 -5.47
CA THR A 175 -0.40 7.07 -6.45
C THR A 175 -1.78 7.16 -5.82
N THR A 176 -2.55 8.18 -6.17
CA THR A 176 -4.03 8.10 -6.02
C THR A 176 -4.55 6.96 -6.89
N ASN A 177 -5.76 6.44 -6.63
CA ASN A 177 -6.29 5.37 -7.48
C ASN A 177 -6.38 5.87 -8.94
N PRO A 178 -5.66 5.25 -9.90
CA PRO A 178 -5.65 5.72 -11.27
C PRO A 178 -6.88 5.28 -12.06
N ARG A 179 -7.73 4.40 -11.50
CA ARG A 179 -8.90 3.82 -12.14
C ARG A 179 -10.17 4.58 -11.77
N SER A 180 -10.99 4.90 -12.77
CA SER A 180 -12.29 5.53 -12.54
C SER A 180 -13.38 4.50 -12.26
N TYR A 181 -14.02 4.61 -11.09
CA TYR A 181 -15.11 3.73 -10.68
C TYR A 181 -16.42 3.94 -11.44
N TYR A 182 -16.67 5.16 -11.90
CA TYR A 182 -18.02 5.57 -12.29
C TYR A 182 -18.25 5.64 -13.80
N SER A 183 -17.18 5.68 -14.60
CA SER A 183 -17.31 6.15 -15.98
C SER A 183 -17.02 5.10 -17.05
N GLY A 184 -16.49 3.92 -16.69
CA GLY A 184 -16.05 2.92 -17.69
C GLY A 184 -15.04 3.48 -18.70
N ILE A 185 -14.40 4.61 -18.35
CA ILE A 185 -13.42 5.31 -19.19
C ILE A 185 -12.08 4.66 -18.94
N GLU A 186 -11.44 4.26 -20.03
CA GLU A 186 -10.06 3.78 -19.99
C GLU A 186 -9.11 4.98 -19.84
N LEU A 187 -8.57 5.17 -18.63
CA LEU A 187 -7.60 6.23 -18.38
C LEU A 187 -6.17 5.80 -18.78
N PRO A 188 -5.31 6.71 -19.26
CA PRO A 188 -3.99 6.34 -19.76
C PRO A 188 -3.10 5.58 -18.76
N LEU A 189 -3.09 5.98 -17.48
CA LEU A 189 -2.27 5.31 -16.45
C LEU A 189 -2.84 3.92 -16.12
N ASP A 190 -4.16 3.83 -15.92
CA ASP A 190 -4.85 2.55 -15.71
C ASP A 190 -4.54 1.55 -16.84
N GLN A 191 -4.64 2.00 -18.11
CA GLN A 191 -4.34 1.16 -19.27
C GLN A 191 -2.90 0.62 -19.29
N ILE A 192 -1.91 1.47 -19.01
CA ILE A 192 -0.51 1.04 -19.08
C ILE A 192 -0.14 0.10 -17.92
N LEU A 193 -0.71 0.33 -16.73
CA LEU A 193 -0.56 -0.53 -15.56
C LEU A 193 -1.17 -1.91 -15.82
N LEU A 194 -2.44 -1.95 -16.28
CA LEU A 194 -3.10 -3.20 -16.66
C LEU A 194 -2.33 -3.96 -17.76
N ARG A 195 -1.77 -3.24 -18.74
CA ARG A 195 -0.97 -3.83 -19.82
C ARG A 195 0.31 -4.47 -19.28
N ALA A 196 1.05 -3.78 -18.43
CA ALA A 196 2.24 -4.34 -17.78
C ALA A 196 1.89 -5.56 -16.93
N ASN A 197 0.84 -5.47 -16.13
CA ASN A 197 0.44 -6.53 -15.22
C ASN A 197 -0.10 -7.78 -15.95
N LYS A 198 -0.78 -7.60 -17.08
CA LYS A 198 -1.27 -8.71 -17.92
C LYS A 198 -0.15 -9.47 -18.64
N SER A 199 0.96 -8.79 -18.96
CA SER A 199 2.06 -9.40 -19.72
C SER A 199 3.42 -8.84 -19.27
N PRO A 200 3.85 -9.16 -18.04
CA PRO A 200 5.04 -8.57 -17.43
C PRO A 200 6.31 -8.88 -18.22
N GLY A 201 6.39 -10.03 -18.89
CA GLY A 201 7.55 -10.40 -19.71
C GLY A 201 7.68 -9.67 -21.06
N SER A 202 6.64 -8.96 -21.52
CA SER A 202 6.64 -8.27 -22.82
C SER A 202 6.72 -6.75 -22.70
N THR A 203 6.62 -6.19 -21.49
CA THR A 203 6.69 -4.74 -21.27
C THR A 203 8.08 -4.35 -20.75
N PRO A 204 8.70 -3.28 -21.28
CA PRO A 204 10.05 -2.87 -20.88
C PRO A 204 10.08 -2.00 -19.61
N TYR A 205 8.94 -1.78 -18.96
CA TYR A 205 8.75 -0.87 -17.82
C TYR A 205 8.09 -1.61 -16.65
N LEU A 206 8.25 -1.07 -15.43
CA LEU A 206 7.74 -1.63 -14.17
C LEU A 206 8.28 -3.01 -13.76
N CYS A 207 9.23 -3.59 -14.50
CA CYS A 207 9.86 -4.86 -14.13
C CYS A 207 10.58 -4.83 -12.78
N ASN A 208 10.97 -3.63 -12.32
CA ASN A 208 11.69 -3.40 -11.07
C ASN A 208 10.81 -2.81 -9.96
N LEU A 209 9.51 -2.61 -10.20
CA LEU A 209 8.61 -2.01 -9.23
C LEU A 209 8.42 -2.97 -8.05
N ARG A 210 8.79 -2.53 -6.85
CA ARG A 210 8.75 -3.31 -5.59
C ARG A 210 7.70 -2.82 -4.61
N SER A 211 7.38 -1.54 -4.61
CA SER A 211 6.48 -0.95 -3.64
C SER A 211 5.47 -0.02 -4.29
N VAL A 212 4.21 -0.16 -3.89
CA VAL A 212 3.16 0.80 -4.26
C VAL A 212 2.42 1.29 -3.02
N TYR A 213 2.28 2.60 -2.91
CA TYR A 213 1.48 3.26 -1.89
C TYR A 213 0.27 3.91 -2.54
N MET A 214 -0.92 3.60 -2.03
CA MET A 214 -2.17 4.18 -2.47
C MET A 214 -2.48 5.42 -1.62
N ILE A 215 -2.50 6.59 -2.27
CA ILE A 215 -2.91 7.84 -1.61
C ILE A 215 -4.43 7.82 -1.47
N SER A 216 -4.91 7.93 -0.24
CA SER A 216 -6.33 8.16 0.06
C SER A 216 -6.70 9.62 -0.17
N GLU A 217 -7.05 9.92 -1.42
CA GLU A 217 -7.51 11.23 -1.88
C GLU A 217 -8.47 11.04 -3.06
N THR A 218 -9.54 11.83 -3.08
CA THR A 218 -10.63 11.87 -4.07
C THR A 218 -10.72 13.26 -4.68
N SER A 219 -11.43 13.38 -5.81
CA SER A 219 -11.62 14.69 -6.46
C SER A 219 -12.76 15.50 -5.84
N SER A 220 -13.28 15.11 -4.68
CA SER A 220 -14.50 15.72 -4.13
C SER A 220 -14.15 17.03 -3.43
N THR A 221 -14.77 18.14 -3.84
CA THR A 221 -14.71 19.41 -3.08
C THR A 221 -15.41 19.34 -1.73
N TRP A 222 -16.09 18.22 -1.43
CA TRP A 222 -16.69 17.89 -0.15
C TRP A 222 -15.81 16.97 0.69
N GLU A 223 -14.55 16.78 0.31
CA GLU A 223 -13.60 16.08 1.15
C GLU A 223 -13.47 16.78 2.48
N ASP A 224 -13.81 16.01 3.49
CA ASP A 224 -13.67 16.41 4.85
C ASP A 224 -12.65 15.48 5.47
N GLY A 225 -11.44 16.03 5.68
CA GLY A 225 -10.29 15.29 6.22
C GLY A 225 -10.56 14.70 7.61
N ARG A 226 -11.72 14.90 8.21
CA ARG A 226 -12.14 14.23 9.44
C ARG A 226 -12.58 12.79 9.23
N PHE A 227 -12.98 12.41 8.02
CA PHE A 227 -13.58 11.13 7.71
C PHE A 227 -12.68 10.22 6.87
N TYR A 228 -12.95 8.92 6.90
CA TYR A 228 -12.33 7.96 5.98
C TYR A 228 -12.76 8.22 4.53
N ILE A 229 -11.92 7.74 3.62
CA ILE A 229 -12.17 7.84 2.18
C ILE A 229 -12.52 6.47 1.62
N THR A 230 -13.68 6.37 0.97
CA THR A 230 -14.12 5.13 0.33
C THR A 230 -13.21 4.76 -0.84
N MET A 231 -12.61 3.57 -0.80
CA MET A 231 -11.67 3.11 -1.82
C MET A 231 -11.78 1.62 -2.14
N ASP A 232 -11.46 1.27 -3.39
CA ASP A 232 -11.27 -0.12 -3.83
C ASP A 232 -9.79 -0.47 -3.90
N LEU A 233 -9.26 -0.93 -2.76
CA LEU A 233 -7.89 -1.44 -2.66
C LEU A 233 -7.71 -2.74 -3.46
N GLN A 234 -8.74 -3.59 -3.57
CA GLN A 234 -8.66 -4.83 -4.36
C GLN A 234 -8.44 -4.52 -5.85
N GLY A 235 -9.25 -3.62 -6.43
CA GLY A 235 -9.06 -3.15 -7.79
C GLY A 235 -7.72 -2.46 -8.02
N PHE A 236 -7.23 -1.73 -7.01
CA PHE A 236 -5.90 -1.13 -7.04
C PHE A 236 -4.78 -2.18 -7.07
N ILE A 237 -4.85 -3.20 -6.21
CA ILE A 237 -3.87 -4.30 -6.14
C ILE A 237 -3.78 -5.01 -7.51
N ARG A 238 -4.90 -5.20 -8.22
CA ARG A 238 -4.93 -5.83 -9.56
C ARG A 238 -4.20 -5.05 -10.65
N LEU A 239 -3.77 -3.82 -10.39
CA LEU A 239 -2.91 -3.08 -11.30
C LEU A 239 -1.44 -3.53 -11.22
N PHE A 240 -1.05 -4.22 -10.13
CA PHE A 240 0.34 -4.52 -9.81
C PHE A 240 0.60 -5.97 -9.38
N ASP A 241 -0.45 -6.73 -9.04
CA ASP A 241 -0.35 -8.01 -8.33
C ASP A 241 0.50 -9.08 -9.01
N ARG A 242 0.66 -9.03 -10.34
CA ARG A 242 1.41 -9.98 -11.17
C ARG A 242 2.73 -9.41 -11.70
N LEU A 243 3.14 -8.21 -11.26
CA LEU A 243 4.44 -7.66 -11.63
C LEU A 243 5.57 -8.49 -11.01
N PRO A 244 6.70 -8.68 -11.72
CA PRO A 244 7.67 -9.71 -11.36
C PRO A 244 8.49 -9.39 -10.10
N SER A 245 8.61 -8.12 -9.73
CA SER A 245 9.39 -7.66 -8.58
C SER A 245 8.53 -7.06 -7.48
N ILE A 246 7.19 -7.09 -7.59
CA ILE A 246 6.33 -6.45 -6.59
C ILE A 246 6.48 -7.15 -5.25
N GLU A 247 6.69 -6.38 -4.18
CA GLU A 247 6.91 -6.90 -2.84
C GLU A 247 5.90 -6.35 -1.84
N SER A 248 5.47 -5.09 -2.00
CA SER A 248 4.67 -4.38 -0.99
C SER A 248 3.55 -3.54 -1.59
N VAL A 249 2.42 -3.52 -0.88
CA VAL A 249 1.30 -2.60 -1.09
C VAL A 249 0.97 -1.94 0.25
N SER A 250 0.73 -0.63 0.22
CA SER A 250 0.41 0.13 1.42
C SER A 250 -0.64 1.22 1.18
N THR A 251 -1.43 1.54 2.20
CA THR A 251 -2.43 2.62 2.19
C THR A 251 -2.82 2.98 3.62
N ASP A 252 -3.29 4.21 3.81
CA ASP A 252 -3.82 4.66 5.10
C ASP A 252 -5.14 5.40 4.93
N VAL A 253 -5.96 5.59 5.97
CA VAL A 253 -7.13 6.52 5.93
C VAL A 253 -8.22 6.10 4.93
N MET A 254 -8.37 4.79 4.68
CA MET A 254 -9.40 4.26 3.77
C MET A 254 -10.58 3.60 4.51
N GLU A 255 -11.74 3.61 3.88
CA GLU A 255 -12.86 2.68 4.16
C GLU A 255 -13.15 1.83 2.93
N GLU A 256 -13.68 0.62 3.12
CA GLU A 256 -13.95 -0.30 2.03
C GLU A 256 -15.12 0.18 1.13
N SER A 257 -14.94 0.03 -0.19
CA SER A 257 -15.98 0.38 -1.16
C SER A 257 -17.03 -0.72 -1.33
N ASP A 258 -18.31 -0.33 -1.30
CA ASP A 258 -19.46 -1.18 -1.64
C ASP A 258 -19.57 -1.52 -3.13
N LEU A 259 -18.76 -0.87 -3.98
CA LEU A 259 -18.79 -1.13 -5.41
C LEU A 259 -18.31 -2.56 -5.68
N PRO A 260 -18.86 -3.23 -6.73
CA PRO A 260 -18.50 -4.61 -7.02
C PRO A 260 -16.99 -4.72 -7.24
N ALA A 261 -16.31 -5.27 -6.24
CA ALA A 261 -14.88 -5.48 -6.28
C ALA A 261 -14.56 -6.51 -7.36
N ASP A 262 -13.63 -6.14 -8.20
CA ASP A 262 -12.95 -7.03 -9.12
C ASP A 262 -12.21 -8.07 -8.24
N THR A 263 -12.77 -9.27 -8.04
CA THR A 263 -12.31 -10.18 -6.98
C THR A 263 -10.85 -10.60 -7.17
N LEU A 264 -10.08 -10.53 -6.08
CA LEU A 264 -8.71 -11.06 -6.06
C LEU A 264 -8.72 -12.59 -6.10
N GLU A 265 -7.86 -13.14 -6.95
CA GLU A 265 -7.66 -14.58 -7.08
C GLU A 265 -6.77 -15.09 -5.94
N LYS A 266 -7.06 -16.30 -5.45
CA LYS A 266 -6.24 -16.96 -4.42
C LYS A 266 -4.80 -17.13 -4.89
N SER A 267 -3.85 -16.72 -4.04
CA SER A 267 -2.41 -16.92 -4.26
C SER A 267 -1.94 -16.51 -5.67
N SER A 268 -2.53 -15.45 -6.24
CA SER A 268 -2.15 -14.94 -7.56
C SER A 268 -0.98 -13.97 -7.51
N SER A 269 -0.75 -13.34 -6.36
CA SER A 269 0.13 -12.19 -6.23
C SER A 269 1.51 -12.51 -5.64
N ASP A 270 2.54 -11.85 -6.15
CA ASP A 270 3.91 -11.88 -5.58
C ASP A 270 4.10 -10.90 -4.42
N ILE A 271 3.09 -10.09 -4.09
CA ILE A 271 3.10 -9.22 -2.91
C ILE A 271 3.33 -10.06 -1.64
N SER A 272 4.26 -9.62 -0.81
CA SER A 272 4.65 -10.29 0.44
C SER A 272 4.56 -9.40 1.68
N LYS A 273 4.29 -8.10 1.51
CA LYS A 273 4.11 -7.13 2.59
C LYS A 273 2.85 -6.33 2.36
N LEU A 274 1.97 -6.28 3.36
CA LEU A 274 0.73 -5.52 3.35
C LEU A 274 0.72 -4.55 4.53
N SER A 275 0.41 -3.29 4.26
CA SER A 275 0.20 -2.27 5.29
C SER A 275 -1.10 -1.52 5.02
N ILE A 276 -2.09 -1.66 5.89
CA ILE A 276 -3.38 -0.98 5.79
C ILE A 276 -3.63 -0.33 7.14
N CYS A 277 -3.17 0.90 7.33
CA CYS A 277 -3.21 1.54 8.65
C CYS A 277 -4.29 2.61 8.73
N HIS A 278 -4.75 2.91 9.94
CA HIS A 278 -5.72 3.95 10.21
C HIS A 278 -6.94 3.84 9.28
N SER A 279 -7.58 2.67 9.26
CA SER A 279 -8.58 2.31 8.26
C SER A 279 -9.90 1.84 8.87
N SER A 280 -10.96 1.83 8.06
CA SER A 280 -12.27 1.30 8.40
C SER A 280 -12.61 0.16 7.42
N VAL A 281 -11.98 -1.00 7.64
CA VAL A 281 -12.03 -2.16 6.74
C VAL A 281 -12.41 -3.41 7.51
N SER A 282 -13.31 -4.22 6.96
CA SER A 282 -13.79 -5.44 7.60
C SER A 282 -12.77 -6.58 7.55
N SER A 283 -12.90 -7.53 8.48
CA SER A 283 -12.05 -8.73 8.46
C SER A 283 -12.25 -9.60 7.21
N ALA A 284 -13.45 -9.62 6.62
CA ALA A 284 -13.71 -10.35 5.40
C ALA A 284 -12.96 -9.74 4.20
N TYR A 285 -12.91 -8.41 4.11
CA TYR A 285 -12.14 -7.70 3.09
C TYR A 285 -10.63 -7.92 3.26
N LEU A 286 -10.11 -7.75 4.48
CA LEU A 286 -8.71 -8.01 4.81
C LEU A 286 -8.31 -9.45 4.51
N ALA A 287 -9.13 -10.42 4.91
CA ALA A 287 -8.88 -11.83 4.64
C ALA A 287 -8.71 -12.07 3.14
N ARG A 288 -9.47 -11.39 2.28
CA ARG A 288 -9.37 -11.55 0.82
C ARG A 288 -8.09 -10.95 0.24
N VAL A 289 -7.65 -9.80 0.76
CA VAL A 289 -6.35 -9.21 0.39
C VAL A 289 -5.19 -10.09 0.86
N ILE A 290 -5.26 -10.62 2.09
CA ILE A 290 -4.28 -11.58 2.61
C ILE A 290 -4.23 -12.82 1.71
N TRP A 291 -5.38 -13.38 1.36
CA TRP A 291 -5.53 -14.61 0.57
C TRP A 291 -4.98 -14.54 -0.86
N SER A 292 -4.88 -13.34 -1.43
CA SER A 292 -4.34 -13.17 -2.79
C SER A 292 -2.83 -13.35 -2.86
N CYS A 293 -2.12 -13.26 -1.74
CA CYS A 293 -0.67 -13.36 -1.70
C CYS A 293 -0.20 -14.82 -1.88
N LYS A 294 0.83 -15.07 -2.69
CA LYS A 294 1.49 -16.40 -2.78
C LYS A 294 2.27 -16.70 -1.51
N THR A 295 2.96 -15.69 -1.00
CA THR A 295 3.73 -15.74 0.24
C THR A 295 3.54 -14.44 0.97
N LEU A 296 3.05 -14.46 2.21
CA LEU A 296 2.94 -13.28 3.05
C LEU A 296 4.01 -13.33 4.14
N LYS A 297 4.79 -12.25 4.26
CA LYS A 297 5.87 -12.09 5.24
C LYS A 297 5.56 -11.02 6.28
N GLU A 298 4.85 -9.98 5.89
CA GLU A 298 4.54 -8.86 6.77
C GLU A 298 3.09 -8.44 6.59
N LEU A 299 2.36 -8.37 7.70
CA LEU A 299 1.01 -7.85 7.77
C LEU A 299 0.96 -6.76 8.85
N ARG A 300 0.66 -5.54 8.43
CA ARG A 300 0.33 -4.41 9.31
C ARG A 300 -1.09 -3.96 9.02
N TYR A 301 -1.91 -3.92 10.06
CA TYR A 301 -3.27 -3.45 9.98
C TYR A 301 -3.63 -2.66 11.24
N SER A 302 -4.21 -1.48 11.06
CA SER A 302 -4.79 -0.74 12.17
C SER A 302 -6.10 -0.08 11.80
N ILE A 303 -6.98 0.01 12.79
CA ILE A 303 -8.21 0.80 12.73
C ILE A 303 -7.92 2.25 13.15
N GLY A 304 -8.96 3.08 13.13
CA GLY A 304 -8.96 4.34 13.86
C GLY A 304 -8.22 5.49 13.18
N GLY A 305 -8.18 6.64 13.86
CA GLY A 305 -7.54 7.87 13.36
C GLY A 305 -8.45 8.77 12.51
N ARG A 306 -9.66 8.32 12.13
CA ARG A 306 -10.73 9.15 11.55
C ARG A 306 -12.10 8.74 12.08
N SER A 307 -13.14 9.49 11.68
CA SER A 307 -14.55 9.10 11.84
C SER A 307 -15.08 8.40 10.58
N THR A 308 -16.11 7.58 10.74
CA THR A 308 -16.95 7.13 9.61
C THR A 308 -18.04 8.16 9.32
N ASN A 309 -18.47 8.28 8.07
CA ASN A 309 -19.48 9.27 7.66
C ASN A 309 -20.90 8.92 8.12
N ASP A 310 -21.16 7.63 8.33
CA ASP A 310 -22.47 7.08 8.71
C ASP A 310 -22.57 6.73 10.20
N GLY A 311 -21.46 6.88 10.95
CA GLY A 311 -21.35 6.45 12.35
C GLY A 311 -21.30 4.93 12.51
N GLY A 312 -21.11 4.18 11.42
CA GLY A 312 -20.91 2.74 11.45
C GLY A 312 -19.46 2.37 11.77
N HIS A 313 -19.24 1.10 12.09
CA HIS A 313 -17.91 0.52 12.27
C HIS A 313 -17.81 -0.81 11.52
N PRO A 314 -16.65 -1.16 10.96
CA PRO A 314 -16.47 -2.40 10.22
C PRO A 314 -16.55 -3.60 11.17
N ILE A 315 -17.03 -4.73 10.67
CA ILE A 315 -17.03 -5.97 11.45
C ILE A 315 -15.59 -6.50 11.50
N VAL A 316 -14.98 -6.47 12.68
CA VAL A 316 -13.66 -7.05 12.94
C VAL A 316 -13.81 -8.39 13.67
N ASN A 317 -13.55 -9.48 12.95
CA ASN A 317 -13.61 -10.85 13.45
C ASN A 317 -12.19 -11.42 13.63
N ALA A 318 -11.75 -11.56 14.88
CA ALA A 318 -10.44 -12.09 15.23
C ALA A 318 -10.20 -13.51 14.68
N LYS A 319 -11.21 -14.38 14.72
CA LYS A 319 -11.15 -15.76 14.22
C LYS A 319 -10.91 -15.79 12.71
N ALA A 320 -11.60 -14.94 11.95
CA ALA A 320 -11.41 -14.80 10.51
C ALA A 320 -9.97 -14.37 10.16
N LEU A 321 -9.44 -13.36 10.86
CA LEU A 321 -8.07 -12.88 10.65
C LEU A 321 -7.04 -13.97 10.97
N ILE A 322 -7.17 -14.67 12.12
CA ILE A 322 -6.27 -15.77 12.48
C ILE A 322 -6.32 -16.88 11.42
N LYS A 323 -7.53 -17.25 10.97
CA LYS A 323 -7.70 -18.30 9.96
C LYS A 323 -7.10 -17.90 8.61
N ALA A 324 -7.19 -16.63 8.21
CA ALA A 324 -6.52 -16.14 7.01
C ALA A 324 -4.98 -16.20 7.16
N MET A 325 -4.45 -15.75 8.30
CA MET A 325 -3.01 -15.79 8.60
C MET A 325 -2.46 -17.22 8.73
N CYS A 326 -3.27 -18.18 9.18
CA CYS A 326 -2.87 -19.58 9.35
C CYS A 326 -2.41 -20.24 8.05
N TYR A 327 -2.80 -19.71 6.89
CA TYR A 327 -2.30 -20.16 5.59
C TYR A 327 -0.80 -19.86 5.41
N TYR A 328 -0.27 -18.83 6.07
CA TYR A 328 1.09 -18.31 5.92
C TYR A 328 2.00 -18.56 7.13
N LYS A 329 1.67 -19.54 7.99
CA LYS A 329 2.43 -19.89 9.22
C LYS A 329 3.94 -20.02 9.04
N ARG A 330 4.39 -20.48 7.88
CA ARG A 330 5.81 -20.69 7.57
C ARG A 330 6.52 -19.45 7.03
N THR A 331 5.77 -18.46 6.54
CA THR A 331 6.34 -17.31 5.83
C THR A 331 6.16 -16.00 6.58
N LEU A 332 5.12 -15.86 7.42
CA LEU A 332 4.89 -14.65 8.19
C LEU A 332 6.01 -14.43 9.21
N GLU A 333 6.66 -13.28 9.09
CA GLU A 333 7.78 -12.80 9.93
C GLU A 333 7.33 -11.65 10.85
N THR A 334 6.37 -10.84 10.41
CA THR A 334 5.84 -9.69 11.16
C THR A 334 4.31 -9.68 11.12
N ILE A 335 3.68 -9.58 12.28
CA ILE A 335 2.24 -9.38 12.44
C ILE A 335 2.02 -8.19 13.38
N GLU A 336 1.44 -7.12 12.88
CA GLU A 336 1.02 -5.96 13.66
C GLU A 336 -0.45 -5.70 13.39
N ILE A 337 -1.31 -5.99 14.37
CA ILE A 337 -2.75 -5.74 14.26
C ILE A 337 -3.19 -4.90 15.46
N ASP A 338 -3.57 -3.66 15.20
CA ASP A 338 -4.13 -2.74 16.19
C ASP A 338 -5.59 -2.46 15.85
N ALA A 339 -6.45 -3.41 16.22
CA ALA A 339 -7.89 -3.40 15.91
C ALA A 339 -8.78 -3.89 17.07
N GLU A 340 -8.19 -4.25 18.21
CA GLU A 340 -8.91 -4.90 19.32
C GLU A 340 -10.05 -4.06 19.90
N ASN A 341 -9.91 -2.73 19.88
CA ASN A 341 -10.93 -1.82 20.39
C ASN A 341 -12.30 -1.98 19.68
N ASP A 342 -12.33 -2.54 18.46
CA ASP A 342 -13.56 -2.83 17.72
C ASP A 342 -13.96 -4.31 17.75
N ILE A 343 -13.21 -5.18 18.44
CA ILE A 343 -13.52 -6.61 18.56
C ILE A 343 -14.32 -6.85 19.85
N HIS A 344 -15.52 -6.28 19.92
CA HIS A 344 -16.38 -6.33 21.11
C HIS A 344 -16.71 -7.76 21.57
N ASP A 345 -16.66 -8.74 20.66
CA ASP A 345 -16.92 -10.14 21.01
C ASP A 345 -15.86 -10.74 21.93
N LEU A 346 -14.65 -10.16 22.02
CA LEU A 346 -13.62 -10.57 22.97
C LEU A 346 -13.92 -10.13 24.41
N ASP A 347 -14.86 -9.21 24.62
CA ASP A 347 -15.25 -8.73 25.95
C ASP A 347 -16.28 -9.64 26.66
N ARG A 348 -16.71 -10.72 26.01
CA ARG A 348 -17.69 -11.66 26.56
C ARG A 348 -17.04 -12.57 27.60
N ASP A 349 -17.74 -12.78 28.72
CA ASP A 349 -17.26 -13.61 29.84
C ASP A 349 -17.20 -15.11 29.52
N ASP A 350 -18.10 -15.61 28.65
CA ASP A 350 -18.19 -17.03 28.29
C ASP A 350 -17.42 -17.33 26.99
N PRO A 351 -16.35 -18.15 27.03
CA PRO A 351 -15.62 -18.57 25.84
C PRO A 351 -16.48 -19.24 24.77
N GLU A 352 -17.59 -19.91 25.13
CA GLU A 352 -18.54 -20.50 24.17
C GLU A 352 -19.40 -19.43 23.48
N GLU A 353 -19.67 -18.32 24.14
CA GLU A 353 -20.32 -17.17 23.51
C GLU A 353 -19.38 -16.42 22.57
N VAL A 354 -18.09 -16.27 22.93
CA VAL A 354 -17.07 -15.70 22.04
C VAL A 354 -16.98 -16.49 20.73
N GLU A 355 -16.86 -17.82 20.81
CA GLU A 355 -16.78 -18.67 19.61
C GLU A 355 -18.04 -18.59 18.75
N ARG A 356 -19.22 -18.62 19.38
CA ARG A 356 -20.49 -18.48 18.66
C ARG A 356 -20.60 -17.13 17.97
N ALA A 357 -20.22 -16.05 18.62
CA ALA A 357 -20.27 -14.72 18.03
C ALA A 357 -19.36 -14.60 16.80
N PHE A 358 -18.13 -15.13 16.88
CA PHE A 358 -17.26 -15.19 15.71
C PHE A 358 -17.72 -16.15 14.62
N ASP A 359 -18.56 -17.13 14.94
CA ASP A 359 -19.22 -17.96 13.93
C ASP A 359 -20.48 -17.29 13.36
N ASP A 360 -21.10 -16.33 14.06
CA ASP A 360 -22.33 -15.66 13.59
C ASP A 360 -22.05 -14.39 12.76
N TYR A 361 -20.96 -13.66 13.02
CA TYR A 361 -20.64 -12.36 12.39
C TYR A 361 -19.27 -12.37 11.72
N GLY A 362 -19.14 -11.91 10.47
CA GLY A 362 -17.84 -11.87 9.77
C GLY A 362 -17.29 -13.27 9.44
N SER A 363 -18.20 -14.24 9.28
CA SER A 363 -17.92 -15.67 9.10
C SER A 363 -18.61 -16.20 7.82
N PRO A 364 -18.30 -17.42 7.34
CA PRO A 364 -19.07 -18.04 6.24
C PRO A 364 -20.54 -18.33 6.59
N PHE A 365 -20.89 -18.37 7.88
CA PHE A 365 -22.23 -18.68 8.37
C PHE A 365 -23.09 -17.43 8.58
N GLU A 366 -22.51 -16.23 8.39
CA GLU A 366 -23.23 -14.97 8.55
C GLU A 366 -24.49 -14.91 7.67
N ASN A 367 -25.59 -14.45 8.25
CA ASN A 367 -26.84 -14.29 7.54
C ASN A 367 -26.74 -13.13 6.54
N GLY A 368 -27.04 -13.40 5.27
CA GLY A 368 -27.02 -12.38 4.22
C GLY A 368 -25.68 -12.23 3.49
N ILE A 369 -24.65 -13.01 3.87
CA ILE A 369 -23.40 -13.06 3.09
C ILE A 369 -23.67 -13.56 1.66
N GLY A 370 -23.14 -12.84 0.68
CA GLY A 370 -23.24 -13.23 -0.74
C GLY A 370 -22.52 -14.54 -1.05
N GLU A 371 -22.99 -15.31 -2.03
CA GLU A 371 -22.47 -16.65 -2.35
C GLU A 371 -20.96 -16.67 -2.63
N HIS A 372 -20.44 -15.67 -3.35
CA HIS A 372 -19.00 -15.55 -3.63
C HIS A 372 -18.15 -15.22 -2.39
N ASN A 373 -18.72 -14.48 -1.42
CA ASN A 373 -18.04 -14.21 -0.15
C ASN A 373 -18.12 -15.44 0.75
N ARG A 374 -19.24 -16.15 0.77
CA ARG A 374 -19.41 -17.41 1.50
C ARG A 374 -18.38 -18.46 1.07
N ALA A 375 -18.33 -18.80 -0.22
CA ALA A 375 -17.45 -19.86 -0.72
C ALA A 375 -15.96 -19.58 -0.41
N PHE A 376 -15.57 -18.32 -0.50
CA PHE A 376 -14.23 -17.86 -0.11
C PHE A 376 -13.98 -17.99 1.40
N MET A 377 -14.93 -17.51 2.22
CA MET A 377 -14.80 -17.58 3.67
C MET A 377 -14.78 -19.02 4.16
N GLU A 378 -15.57 -19.93 3.55
CA GLU A 378 -15.56 -21.37 3.84
C GLU A 378 -14.17 -21.98 3.61
N GLU A 379 -13.49 -21.61 2.53
CA GLU A 379 -12.14 -22.11 2.23
C GLU A 379 -11.11 -21.63 3.26
N ILE A 380 -11.20 -20.37 3.70
CA ILE A 380 -10.39 -19.85 4.81
C ILE A 380 -10.78 -20.54 6.13
N TRP A 381 -12.07 -20.89 6.31
CA TRP A 381 -12.58 -21.44 7.55
C TRP A 381 -12.03 -22.83 7.91
N GLU A 382 -11.53 -23.55 6.90
CA GLU A 382 -10.84 -24.83 7.08
C GLU A 382 -9.45 -24.68 7.74
N ASN A 383 -8.84 -23.49 7.67
CA ASN A 383 -7.56 -23.25 8.33
C ASN A 383 -7.72 -23.31 9.85
N SER A 384 -6.73 -23.90 10.51
CA SER A 384 -6.66 -24.00 11.97
C SER A 384 -5.25 -23.78 12.45
N GLY A 385 -5.08 -23.30 13.67
CA GLY A 385 -3.77 -23.03 14.23
C GLY A 385 -3.79 -22.17 15.47
N SER A 386 -2.67 -22.13 16.18
CA SER A 386 -2.42 -21.15 17.23
C SER A 386 -1.16 -20.34 16.91
N LEU A 387 -0.90 -19.33 17.74
CA LEU A 387 0.28 -18.49 17.65
C LEU A 387 1.58 -19.31 17.57
N LYS A 388 1.69 -20.41 18.32
CA LYS A 388 2.88 -21.28 18.36
C LYS A 388 3.24 -21.92 17.02
N ASP A 389 2.26 -22.04 16.12
CA ASP A 389 2.47 -22.69 14.82
C ASP A 389 3.21 -21.79 13.81
N PHE A 390 3.45 -20.52 14.12
CA PHE A 390 4.09 -19.57 13.21
C PHE A 390 5.61 -19.69 13.27
N GLU A 391 6.15 -20.57 12.42
CA GLU A 391 7.55 -21.01 12.43
C GLU A 391 8.55 -19.85 12.18
N SER A 392 8.16 -18.82 11.43
CA SER A 392 9.05 -17.72 11.02
C SER A 392 8.79 -16.39 11.73
N LEU A 393 7.83 -16.33 12.66
CA LEU A 393 7.38 -15.08 13.26
C LEU A 393 8.45 -14.50 14.20
N LYS A 394 8.90 -13.28 13.90
CA LYS A 394 9.92 -12.55 14.66
C LYS A 394 9.34 -11.34 15.39
N ARG A 395 8.33 -10.68 14.82
CA ARG A 395 7.71 -9.47 15.40
C ARG A 395 6.20 -9.66 15.52
N LEU A 396 5.68 -9.39 16.72
CA LEU A 396 4.26 -9.44 17.02
C LEU A 396 3.83 -8.19 17.78
N SER A 397 2.77 -7.53 17.32
CA SER A 397 2.10 -6.44 18.02
C SER A 397 0.59 -6.65 17.95
N LEU A 398 -0.05 -6.90 19.09
CA LEU A 398 -1.48 -7.19 19.19
C LEU A 398 -2.08 -6.57 20.44
N GLY A 399 -3.39 -6.39 20.45
CA GLY A 399 -4.13 -6.17 21.68
C GLY A 399 -4.09 -7.38 22.62
N VAL A 400 -4.29 -7.13 23.93
CA VAL A 400 -4.12 -8.14 24.98
C VAL A 400 -5.09 -9.32 24.83
N LYS A 401 -6.36 -9.06 24.54
CA LYS A 401 -7.39 -10.11 24.43
C LYS A 401 -7.24 -10.91 23.13
N PHE A 402 -6.89 -10.23 22.04
CA PHE A 402 -6.63 -10.84 20.75
C PHE A 402 -5.37 -11.70 20.81
N LEU A 403 -4.32 -11.24 21.52
CA LEU A 403 -3.14 -12.06 21.79
C LEU A 403 -3.49 -13.34 22.55
N ALA A 404 -4.30 -13.24 23.62
CA ALA A 404 -4.75 -14.41 24.39
C ALA A 404 -5.60 -15.37 23.54
N TYR A 405 -6.52 -14.83 22.73
CA TYR A 405 -7.34 -15.61 21.81
C TYR A 405 -6.50 -16.33 20.75
N PHE A 406 -5.50 -15.67 20.18
CA PHE A 406 -4.60 -16.25 19.18
C PHE A 406 -3.66 -17.30 19.78
N ALA A 407 -3.21 -17.10 21.02
CA ALA A 407 -2.43 -18.08 21.77
C ALA A 407 -3.21 -19.39 21.99
N LYS A 408 -4.50 -19.30 22.38
CA LYS A 408 -5.42 -20.46 22.44
C LYS A 408 -5.57 -21.11 21.05
N GLY A 409 -5.69 -20.27 20.02
CA GLY A 409 -5.79 -20.66 18.63
C GLY A 409 -7.17 -21.13 18.22
N VAL A 410 -7.35 -21.19 16.90
CA VAL A 410 -8.63 -21.46 16.24
C VAL A 410 -8.67 -22.88 15.71
N SER A 411 -9.79 -23.57 15.94
CA SER A 411 -10.04 -24.92 15.42
C SER A 411 -10.77 -24.85 14.07
N ALA A 412 -10.65 -25.94 13.29
CA ALA A 412 -11.58 -26.19 12.18
C ALA A 412 -12.99 -26.48 12.76
N PRO A 413 -14.07 -26.38 11.96
CA PRO A 413 -15.46 -26.50 12.42
C PRO A 413 -15.80 -27.79 13.18
N SER A 414 -14.99 -28.85 13.03
CA SER A 414 -15.17 -30.16 13.64
C SER A 414 -14.27 -30.41 14.87
N GLY A 415 -13.50 -29.40 15.32
CA GLY A 415 -12.54 -29.55 16.40
C GLY A 415 -13.14 -29.37 17.81
N GLU A 416 -12.62 -30.12 18.78
CA GLU A 416 -12.92 -29.89 20.20
C GLU A 416 -12.47 -28.49 20.64
N MET A 417 -13.20 -27.91 21.60
CA MET A 417 -12.82 -26.66 22.23
C MET A 417 -11.44 -26.79 22.89
N ARG A 418 -10.53 -25.86 22.55
CA ARG A 418 -9.21 -25.81 23.16
C ARG A 418 -9.30 -25.27 24.58
N LYS A 419 -8.62 -25.95 25.51
CA LYS A 419 -8.50 -25.52 26.91
C LYS A 419 -7.82 -24.16 27.00
N ARG A 420 -8.01 -23.47 28.14
CA ARG A 420 -7.31 -22.22 28.49
C ARG A 420 -5.81 -22.39 28.23
N ALA A 421 -5.23 -21.44 27.52
CA ALA A 421 -3.83 -21.42 27.15
C ALA A 421 -3.14 -20.26 27.86
N ILE A 422 -1.92 -20.48 28.34
CA ILE A 422 -1.07 -19.42 28.86
C ILE A 422 -0.25 -18.87 27.69
N VAL A 423 -0.33 -17.55 27.45
CA VAL A 423 0.32 -16.91 26.30
C VAL A 423 1.81 -17.26 26.23
N ALA A 424 2.50 -17.26 27.38
CA ALA A 424 3.92 -17.59 27.48
C ALA A 424 4.29 -18.97 26.89
N ASP A 425 3.43 -19.98 27.07
CA ASP A 425 3.66 -21.35 26.58
C ASP A 425 3.38 -21.53 25.07
N CYS A 426 2.72 -20.53 24.49
CA CYS A 426 2.22 -20.50 23.13
C CYS A 426 3.01 -19.57 22.20
N LEU A 427 4.05 -18.90 22.68
CA LEU A 427 4.91 -18.08 21.84
C LEU A 427 5.75 -18.95 20.88
N PRO A 428 5.97 -18.51 19.63
CA PRO A 428 6.93 -19.13 18.73
C PRO A 428 8.35 -19.00 19.28
N ASN A 429 9.16 -20.04 19.06
CA ASN A 429 10.57 -20.02 19.47
C ASN A 429 11.41 -19.01 18.68
N THR A 430 10.89 -18.49 17.56
CA THR A 430 11.55 -17.50 16.69
C THR A 430 11.17 -16.06 17.02
N LEU A 431 10.23 -15.84 17.94
CA LEU A 431 9.73 -14.50 18.28
C LEU A 431 10.81 -13.69 19.02
N GLU A 432 11.15 -12.53 18.47
CA GLU A 432 12.19 -11.64 18.99
C GLU A 432 11.61 -10.35 19.60
N TYR A 433 10.43 -9.92 19.16
CA TYR A 433 9.75 -8.70 19.60
C TYR A 433 8.27 -8.97 19.86
N LEU A 434 7.78 -8.54 21.02
CA LEU A 434 6.36 -8.57 21.37
C LEU A 434 5.91 -7.21 21.94
N CYS A 435 4.86 -6.64 21.37
CA CYS A 435 4.16 -5.48 21.91
C CYS A 435 2.71 -5.86 22.25
N VAL A 436 2.31 -5.63 23.50
CA VAL A 436 0.94 -5.84 23.98
C VAL A 436 0.23 -4.49 24.07
N ARG A 437 -0.86 -4.30 23.33
CA ARG A 437 -1.63 -3.05 23.32
C ARG A 437 -2.84 -3.15 24.23
N GLY A 438 -3.18 -2.02 24.85
CA GLY A 438 -4.35 -1.82 25.71
C GLY A 438 -4.34 -2.54 27.05
N TYR A 439 -3.22 -3.16 27.44
CA TYR A 439 -3.12 -3.78 28.75
C TYR A 439 -3.00 -2.72 29.87
N GLU A 440 -3.91 -2.82 30.84
CA GLU A 440 -3.92 -2.01 32.06
C GLU A 440 -3.93 -2.93 33.29
N LYS A 441 -2.87 -2.86 34.09
CA LYS A 441 -2.72 -3.71 35.28
C LYS A 441 -3.83 -3.47 36.30
N GLY A 442 -4.49 -4.54 36.74
CA GLY A 442 -5.59 -4.50 37.71
C GLY A 442 -6.96 -4.23 37.11
N ALA A 443 -7.07 -4.03 35.78
CA ALA A 443 -8.36 -3.86 35.11
C ALA A 443 -9.09 -5.20 34.92
N ASN A 444 -8.35 -6.28 34.66
CA ASN A 444 -8.89 -7.63 34.48
C ASN A 444 -7.93 -8.67 35.09
N GLU A 445 -8.43 -9.49 36.02
CA GLU A 445 -7.61 -10.48 36.73
C GLU A 445 -7.05 -11.58 35.81
N GLU A 446 -7.78 -11.97 34.77
CA GLU A 446 -7.34 -12.97 33.80
C GLU A 446 -6.23 -12.42 32.89
N ASP A 447 -6.36 -11.18 32.42
CA ASP A 447 -5.31 -10.53 31.65
C ASP A 447 -4.04 -10.33 32.49
N ASP A 448 -4.19 -9.96 33.77
CA ASP A 448 -3.08 -9.86 34.72
C ASP A 448 -2.35 -11.20 34.92
N GLU A 449 -3.09 -12.31 35.09
CA GLU A 449 -2.50 -13.65 35.18
C GLU A 449 -1.67 -13.99 33.93
N GLN A 450 -2.19 -13.68 32.74
CA GLN A 450 -1.51 -13.92 31.47
C GLN A 450 -0.24 -13.07 31.33
N MET A 451 -0.33 -11.77 31.64
CA MET A 451 0.78 -10.84 31.49
C MET A 451 1.87 -11.04 32.55
N ASP A 452 1.52 -11.37 33.80
CA ASP A 452 2.48 -11.72 34.84
C ASP A 452 3.25 -13.01 34.49
N ALA A 453 2.57 -14.02 33.92
CA ALA A 453 3.20 -15.23 33.42
C ALA A 453 4.16 -14.94 32.25
N LEU A 454 3.74 -14.11 31.30
CA LEU A 454 4.55 -13.67 30.17
C LEU A 454 5.79 -12.89 30.62
N MET A 455 5.64 -11.97 31.56
CA MET A 455 6.74 -11.19 32.13
C MET A 455 7.74 -12.09 32.88
N THR A 456 7.25 -13.09 33.62
CA THR A 456 8.08 -14.09 34.29
C THR A 456 8.87 -14.91 33.28
N PHE A 457 8.22 -15.36 32.21
CA PHE A 457 8.87 -16.10 31.13
C PHE A 457 9.96 -15.28 30.44
N TYR A 458 9.69 -14.01 30.12
CA TYR A 458 10.69 -13.09 29.56
C TYR A 458 11.89 -12.90 30.48
N LYS A 459 11.66 -12.57 31.77
CA LYS A 459 12.73 -12.35 32.77
C LYS A 459 13.55 -13.60 33.07
N SER A 460 13.01 -14.79 32.80
CA SER A 460 13.74 -16.05 32.98
C SER A 460 14.87 -16.27 31.95
N GLY A 461 14.85 -15.55 30.83
CA GLY A 461 15.81 -15.72 29.73
C GLY A 461 15.64 -17.04 28.96
N GLN A 462 14.53 -17.74 29.14
CA GLN A 462 14.22 -19.00 28.45
C GLN A 462 13.60 -18.79 27.05
N SER A 463 13.21 -17.56 26.72
CA SER A 463 12.62 -17.20 25.43
C SER A 463 13.65 -16.57 24.49
N SER A 464 13.32 -16.53 23.19
CA SER A 464 14.10 -15.79 22.17
C SER A 464 13.75 -14.29 22.12
N LEU A 465 12.81 -13.84 22.96
CA LEU A 465 12.36 -12.45 23.00
C LEU A 465 13.51 -11.55 23.47
N LYS A 466 13.80 -10.54 22.65
CA LYS A 466 14.78 -9.48 22.93
C LYS A 466 14.10 -8.24 23.49
N GLU A 467 12.83 -8.03 23.14
CA GLU A 467 12.08 -6.84 23.49
C GLU A 467 10.62 -7.19 23.78
N LEU A 468 10.10 -6.64 24.87
CA LEU A 468 8.73 -6.82 25.36
C LEU A 468 8.19 -5.45 25.80
N LEU A 469 7.21 -4.93 25.08
CA LEU A 469 6.56 -3.64 25.34
C LEU A 469 5.09 -3.84 25.73
N GLY A 470 4.51 -2.87 26.42
CA GLY A 470 3.06 -2.88 26.68
C GLY A 470 2.60 -3.50 27.99
N ILE A 471 3.52 -4.05 28.81
CA ILE A 471 3.20 -4.66 30.11
C ILE A 471 3.56 -3.75 31.27
N GLU A 472 4.79 -3.21 31.29
CA GLU A 472 5.22 -2.26 32.33
C GLU A 472 4.74 -0.84 32.03
N GLU A 473 4.69 -0.48 30.75
CA GLU A 473 4.12 0.76 30.23
C GLU A 473 2.93 0.44 29.32
N THR A 474 1.83 1.16 29.48
CA THR A 474 0.64 0.95 28.64
C THR A 474 0.86 1.55 27.27
N VAL A 475 0.73 0.73 26.23
CA VAL A 475 0.60 1.17 24.83
C VAL A 475 -0.89 1.19 24.49
N PRO A 476 -1.51 2.34 24.19
CA PRO A 476 -2.95 2.40 23.94
C PRO A 476 -3.34 1.69 22.63
N HIS A 477 -4.60 1.30 22.52
CA HIS A 477 -5.19 0.86 21.26
C HIS A 477 -5.38 2.03 20.29
N ALA A 478 -5.39 1.72 19.00
CA ALA A 478 -5.99 2.60 18.02
C ALA A 478 -7.52 2.67 18.25
N SER A 479 -8.10 3.84 18.02
CA SER A 479 -9.54 4.07 18.15
C SER A 479 -10.07 5.02 17.09
N TYR A 480 -11.35 4.91 16.79
CA TYR A 480 -12.07 5.91 15.99
C TYR A 480 -12.16 7.25 16.72
N VAL A 481 -12.46 8.29 15.96
CA VAL A 481 -12.73 9.63 16.49
C VAL A 481 -14.23 9.91 16.38
N ASP A 482 -14.99 9.60 17.43
CA ASP A 482 -16.47 9.70 17.42
C ASP A 482 -17.00 11.13 17.25
N ASP A 483 -16.30 12.11 17.84
CA ASP A 483 -16.58 13.54 17.70
C ASP A 483 -15.37 14.24 17.06
N PRO A 484 -15.22 14.17 15.74
CA PRO A 484 -14.06 14.76 15.07
C PRO A 484 -14.10 16.30 15.06
N ASP A 485 -15.24 16.93 15.37
CA ASP A 485 -15.35 18.38 15.58
C ASP A 485 -14.74 18.80 16.92
N GLY A 486 -15.08 18.06 18.00
CA GLY A 486 -14.54 18.31 19.34
C GLY A 486 -13.13 17.78 19.56
N ASN A 487 -12.75 16.71 18.86
CA ASN A 487 -11.52 15.95 19.09
C ASN A 487 -10.57 15.93 17.89
N GLY A 488 -10.46 17.05 17.16
CA GLY A 488 -9.58 17.13 15.98
C GLY A 488 -8.10 16.80 16.24
N HIS A 489 -7.63 16.89 17.50
CA HIS A 489 -6.27 16.51 17.90
C HIS A 489 -6.02 14.99 17.92
N LEU A 490 -7.08 14.17 17.89
CA LEU A 490 -7.01 12.71 17.78
C LEU A 490 -7.03 12.23 16.32
N LEU A 491 -7.31 13.13 15.37
CA LEU A 491 -7.31 12.79 13.96
C LEU A 491 -5.88 12.50 13.50
N TRP A 492 -5.71 11.36 12.83
CA TRP A 492 -4.46 11.00 12.22
C TRP A 492 -4.06 12.07 11.18
N PRO A 493 -2.86 12.66 11.25
CA PRO A 493 -2.47 13.64 10.25
C PRO A 493 -2.37 12.97 8.88
N PHE A 494 -2.76 13.70 7.84
CA PHE A 494 -2.42 13.28 6.50
C PHE A 494 -0.98 13.71 6.26
N ASP A 495 -0.03 12.78 6.33
CA ASP A 495 1.35 13.09 5.97
C ASP A 495 1.42 13.26 4.46
N GLU A 496 1.61 14.50 4.00
CA GLU A 496 1.73 14.81 2.57
C GLU A 496 2.98 14.17 1.92
N ASP A 497 3.91 13.64 2.73
CA ASP A 497 5.23 13.13 2.35
C ASP A 497 5.51 11.67 2.76
N SER A 498 4.52 10.88 3.23
CA SER A 498 4.69 9.51 3.74
C SER A 498 5.18 8.43 2.74
N GLY A 499 5.67 8.82 1.56
CA GLY A 499 6.05 7.91 0.47
C GLY A 499 7.56 7.64 0.32
N THR A 500 8.41 8.29 1.11
CA THR A 500 9.87 8.11 1.06
C THR A 500 10.42 8.10 2.48
N GLU A 501 10.67 6.91 3.03
CA GLU A 501 11.69 6.75 4.06
C GLU A 501 13.04 7.04 3.39
N ASP A 502 13.39 8.32 3.28
CA ASP A 502 14.78 8.71 3.16
C ASP A 502 15.43 8.36 4.51
N GLU A 503 16.45 7.50 4.48
CA GLU A 503 17.39 7.34 5.58
C GLU A 503 18.02 8.71 5.89
N GLU A 504 17.38 9.50 6.74
CA GLU A 504 18.02 10.63 7.40
C GLU A 504 19.13 10.07 8.28
N THR A 505 20.35 10.10 7.75
CA THR A 505 21.55 9.95 8.56
C THR A 505 21.79 11.29 9.23
N SER A 506 21.77 11.24 10.56
CA SER A 506 22.27 12.30 11.44
C SER A 506 23.72 12.64 11.07
N ASP A 507 23.90 13.79 10.43
CA ASP A 507 25.17 14.50 10.45
C ASP A 507 25.24 15.27 11.78
N GLU A 508 25.82 14.65 12.81
CA GLU A 508 26.44 15.37 13.93
C GLU A 508 27.95 15.49 13.68
N GLU A 509 28.38 16.75 13.51
CA GLU A 509 29.71 17.39 13.62
C GLU A 509 30.99 16.70 13.12
#